data_AF-A0A6M8BKY7-F1
#
_entry.id   AF-A0A6M8BKY7-F1
#
_cell.length_a   1.000
_cell.length_b   1.000
_cell.length_c   1.000
_cell.angle_alpha   90.00
_cell.angle_beta   90.00
_cell.angle_gamma   90.00
#
_symmetry.space_group_name_H-M   'P 1'
#
loop_
_entity.id
_entity.type
_entity.pdbx_description
1 polymer ?
#
loop_
_entity_poly.entity_id
_entity_poly.type
_entity_poly.pdbx_seq_one_letter_code
_entity_poly.pdbx_strand_id
1 'polypeptide(L)'
;MTDLRTPLTPEQRSRLQACRQKWVDLAHTTQPVDAKQVTERVLEFYAAFGQPAPNVVVCPGVISAMTDALTYRPLGQRLQKMRSNWEEWVSTIGVAIVVGTIWGGGAVVFIRCLLTAAVSELEGKAVDDSLRLLTRITLWGTLPAGIAAMFLLGVLCSSVSALVTTVCDRHFLKCTERSVYQSGFRSPRAQADPKWRQVADWVGTDWRSPLHGINFWQVWILWEFQRLHWQFPESMLRAVWQICINSDRPQDELYSSHFARDFLNRRDFEDWQAQARRADQRLWTEAQWQFVLSNGSWRNAQLLARFSLEISLLAPYFTMLDFCEAELGYQPDPVRWKALRHLMQSTGYVIAGGRTCWVGDRPICLKCDRQGRFHADGQPALAFADGARLYAHHGVFLPPKYGQTPIAHWQPRWLLQETNATLRQILIQGIGYERIARTLQSRSVDCWREYVLCRIPTHPDVEPFLLLQMTCPSTRQIHVLRVPPTLRTAREAARWVNWDIDPTDFAIEA
;
A
#
# COMPACT_ATOMS: atom_id res chain seq x y z
N MET A 1 -32.27 -4.89 -34.37
CA MET A 1 -30.91 -4.38 -34.61
C MET A 1 -30.94 -2.88 -34.37
N THR A 2 -30.54 -2.45 -33.19
CA THR A 2 -30.54 -1.05 -32.77
C THR A 2 -29.55 -0.28 -33.63
N ASP A 3 -29.98 0.83 -34.21
CA ASP A 3 -29.14 1.67 -35.07
C ASP A 3 -27.96 2.23 -34.26
N LEU A 4 -26.76 1.68 -34.49
CA LEU A 4 -25.53 1.91 -33.71
C LEU A 4 -24.92 3.32 -33.93
N ARG A 5 -25.69 4.29 -34.46
CA ARG A 5 -25.24 5.67 -34.70
C ARG A 5 -25.82 6.69 -33.72
N THR A 6 -26.70 6.29 -32.82
CA THR A 6 -27.43 7.21 -31.95
C THR A 6 -26.66 7.48 -30.65
N PRO A 7 -26.56 8.75 -30.18
CA PRO A 7 -26.05 9.04 -28.85
C PRO A 7 -26.88 8.35 -27.76
N LEU A 8 -26.29 8.12 -26.58
CA LEU A 8 -26.97 7.52 -25.43
C LEU A 8 -28.29 8.24 -25.12
N THR A 9 -29.37 7.47 -25.06
CA THR A 9 -30.69 7.97 -24.64
C THR A 9 -30.65 8.50 -23.19
N PRO A 10 -31.55 9.42 -22.80
CA PRO A 10 -31.65 9.89 -21.41
C PRO A 10 -31.82 8.74 -20.41
N GLU A 11 -32.61 7.72 -20.76
CA GLU A 11 -32.81 6.52 -19.93
C GLU A 11 -31.50 5.72 -19.79
N GLN A 12 -30.77 5.48 -20.88
CA GLN A 12 -29.47 4.81 -20.83
C GLN A 12 -28.45 5.58 -20.00
N ARG A 13 -28.44 6.92 -20.08
CA ARG A 13 -27.56 7.77 -19.24
C ARG A 13 -27.89 7.62 -17.76
N SER A 14 -29.18 7.62 -17.40
CA SER A 14 -29.62 7.39 -16.02
C SER A 14 -29.21 6.00 -15.51
N ARG A 15 -29.38 4.95 -16.32
CA ARG A 15 -28.93 3.59 -15.96
C ARG A 15 -27.42 3.47 -15.85
N LEU A 16 -26.66 4.16 -16.70
CA LEU A 16 -25.20 4.23 -16.60
C LEU A 16 -24.75 4.91 -15.30
N GLN A 17 -25.41 5.99 -14.89
CA GLN A 17 -25.15 6.64 -13.60
C GLN A 17 -25.44 5.71 -12.42
N ALA A 18 -26.55 4.95 -12.47
CA ALA A 18 -26.86 3.95 -11.46
C ALA A 18 -25.81 2.80 -11.43
N CYS A 19 -25.36 2.34 -12.60
CA CYS A 19 -24.29 1.35 -12.72
C CYS A 19 -22.97 1.85 -12.12
N ARG A 20 -22.61 3.12 -12.38
CA ARG A 20 -21.45 3.76 -11.76
C ARG A 20 -21.59 3.77 -10.24
N GLN A 21 -22.75 4.20 -9.73
CA GLN A 21 -22.98 4.32 -8.30
C GLN A 21 -22.82 2.97 -7.59
N LYS A 22 -23.32 1.87 -8.18
CA LYS A 22 -23.11 0.50 -7.68
C LYS A 22 -21.63 0.17 -7.44
N TRP A 23 -20.75 0.48 -8.38
CA TRP A 23 -19.32 0.19 -8.24
C TRP A 23 -18.60 1.16 -7.30
N VAL A 24 -19.04 2.41 -7.25
CA VAL A 24 -18.56 3.40 -6.27
C VAL A 24 -18.92 2.97 -4.85
N ASP A 25 -20.18 2.58 -4.61
CA ASP A 25 -20.66 2.11 -3.30
C ASP A 25 -19.87 0.89 -2.84
N LEU A 26 -19.62 -0.06 -3.75
CA LEU A 26 -18.79 -1.22 -3.46
C LEU A 26 -17.36 -0.83 -3.07
N ALA A 27 -16.76 0.16 -3.73
CA ALA A 27 -15.44 0.68 -3.35
C ALA A 27 -15.44 1.43 -2.01
N HIS A 28 -16.60 1.91 -1.54
CA HIS A 28 -16.78 2.59 -0.26
C HIS A 28 -17.16 1.64 0.88
N THR A 29 -17.30 0.33 0.60
CA THR A 29 -17.62 -0.64 1.64
C THR A 29 -16.48 -0.75 2.64
N THR A 30 -16.84 -0.76 3.92
CA THR A 30 -15.91 -0.92 5.05
C THR A 30 -16.12 -2.24 5.79
N GLN A 31 -16.95 -3.13 5.23
CA GLN A 31 -17.20 -4.44 5.80
C GLN A 31 -15.97 -5.34 5.63
N PRO A 32 -15.52 -6.02 6.70
CA PRO A 32 -14.36 -6.88 6.63
C PRO A 32 -14.60 -8.01 5.63
N VAL A 33 -13.53 -8.42 4.97
CA VAL A 33 -13.50 -9.50 4.01
C VAL A 33 -13.71 -10.85 4.71
N ASP A 34 -14.59 -11.69 4.16
CA ASP A 34 -14.63 -13.11 4.53
C ASP A 34 -13.47 -13.84 3.86
N ALA A 35 -12.49 -14.26 4.67
CA ALA A 35 -11.28 -14.93 4.20
C ALA A 35 -11.56 -16.22 3.42
N LYS A 36 -12.59 -16.99 3.78
CA LYS A 36 -12.95 -18.22 3.06
C LYS A 36 -13.54 -17.87 1.70
N GLN A 37 -14.54 -16.98 1.70
CA GLN A 37 -15.18 -16.55 0.47
C GLN A 37 -14.15 -15.96 -0.51
N VAL A 38 -13.27 -15.07 -0.05
CA VAL A 38 -12.26 -14.46 -0.93
C VAL A 38 -11.24 -15.45 -1.43
N THR A 39 -10.82 -16.42 -0.60
CA THR A 39 -9.92 -17.48 -1.08
C THR A 39 -10.55 -18.23 -2.24
N GLU A 40 -11.83 -18.60 -2.14
CA GLU A 40 -12.55 -19.24 -3.25
C GLU A 40 -12.60 -18.35 -4.50
N ARG A 41 -12.89 -17.05 -4.35
CA ARG A 41 -12.94 -16.11 -5.49
C ARG A 41 -11.58 -15.90 -6.14
N VAL A 42 -10.49 -15.89 -5.37
CA VAL A 42 -9.13 -15.81 -5.92
C VAL A 42 -8.81 -17.07 -6.72
N LEU A 43 -9.15 -18.25 -6.22
CA LEU A 43 -8.95 -19.49 -6.95
C LEU A 43 -9.78 -19.54 -8.25
N GLU A 44 -11.05 -19.12 -8.18
CA GLU A 44 -11.94 -18.96 -9.36
C GLU A 44 -11.32 -18.02 -10.40
N PHE A 45 -10.79 -16.88 -9.94
CA PHE A 45 -10.10 -15.92 -10.79
C PHE A 45 -8.87 -16.52 -11.47
N TYR A 46 -7.95 -17.16 -10.76
CA TYR A 46 -6.76 -17.75 -11.39
C TYR A 46 -7.14 -18.86 -12.38
N ALA A 47 -8.12 -19.71 -12.04
CA ALA A 47 -8.61 -20.75 -12.93
C ALA A 47 -9.21 -20.18 -14.23
N ALA A 48 -10.02 -19.12 -14.15
CA ALA A 48 -10.62 -18.45 -15.32
C ALA A 48 -9.56 -17.91 -16.31
N PHE A 49 -8.38 -17.55 -15.81
CA PHE A 49 -7.26 -17.06 -16.62
C PHE A 49 -6.23 -18.14 -16.97
N GLY A 50 -6.52 -19.41 -16.68
CA GLY A 50 -5.63 -20.54 -16.96
C GLY A 50 -4.30 -20.46 -16.19
N GLN A 51 -4.30 -19.79 -15.04
CA GLN A 51 -3.13 -19.64 -14.18
C GLN A 51 -3.08 -20.76 -13.13
N PRO A 52 -1.89 -21.16 -12.68
CA PRO A 52 -1.77 -22.13 -11.59
C PRO A 52 -2.40 -21.57 -10.30
N ALA A 53 -3.00 -22.45 -9.51
CA ALA A 53 -3.60 -22.06 -8.23
C ALA A 53 -2.56 -21.39 -7.31
N PRO A 54 -2.80 -20.16 -6.85
CA PRO A 54 -1.87 -19.44 -5.98
C PRO A 54 -2.05 -19.87 -4.51
N ASN A 55 -1.03 -19.63 -3.70
CA ASN A 55 -1.21 -19.50 -2.26
C ASN A 55 -1.93 -18.17 -1.96
N VAL A 56 -3.04 -18.18 -1.23
CA VAL A 56 -3.80 -16.96 -0.91
C VAL A 56 -3.45 -16.47 0.48
N VAL A 57 -3.05 -15.20 0.58
CA VAL A 57 -2.71 -14.54 1.85
C VAL A 57 -3.68 -13.40 2.07
N VAL A 58 -4.53 -13.52 3.10
CA VAL A 58 -5.46 -12.46 3.51
C VAL A 58 -4.81 -11.62 4.61
N CYS A 59 -4.66 -10.33 4.36
CA CYS A 59 -3.98 -9.38 5.22
C CYS A 59 -4.97 -8.37 5.82
N PRO A 60 -4.73 -7.82 7.03
CA PRO A 60 -5.62 -6.85 7.67
C PRO A 60 -5.79 -5.50 6.94
N GLY A 61 -5.04 -5.26 5.86
CA GLY A 61 -5.11 -4.04 5.07
C GLY A 61 -4.06 -3.99 3.98
N VAL A 62 -4.03 -2.86 3.27
CA VAL A 62 -3.16 -2.62 2.11
C VAL A 62 -1.68 -2.59 2.50
N ILE A 63 -1.33 -1.99 3.65
CA ILE A 63 0.08 -1.91 4.09
C ILE A 63 0.61 -3.31 4.37
N SER A 64 -0.17 -4.13 5.07
CA SER A 64 0.22 -5.51 5.38
C SER A 64 0.36 -6.38 4.12
N ALA A 65 -0.61 -6.29 3.19
CA ALA A 65 -0.56 -7.01 1.92
C ALA A 65 0.69 -6.65 1.11
N MET A 66 1.02 -5.36 1.06
CA MET A 66 2.17 -4.90 0.28
C MET A 66 3.51 -5.14 0.97
N THR A 67 3.56 -5.04 2.28
CA THR A 67 4.76 -5.39 3.05
C THR A 67 5.10 -6.87 2.87
N ASP A 68 4.10 -7.74 2.97
CA ASP A 68 4.30 -9.16 2.73
C ASP A 68 4.72 -9.42 1.27
N ALA A 69 4.05 -8.81 0.29
CA ALA A 69 4.42 -8.94 -1.13
C ALA A 69 5.84 -8.44 -1.46
N LEU A 70 6.27 -7.32 -0.87
CA LEU A 70 7.61 -6.74 -1.08
C LEU A 70 8.72 -7.54 -0.41
N THR A 71 8.43 -8.13 0.75
CA THR A 71 9.38 -8.94 1.51
C THR A 71 9.30 -10.42 1.14
N TYR A 72 8.34 -10.80 0.30
CA TYR A 72 8.10 -12.17 -0.12
C TYR A 72 9.34 -12.78 -0.78
N ARG A 73 9.87 -13.83 -0.15
CA ARG A 73 10.94 -14.67 -0.70
C ARG A 73 10.44 -16.11 -0.85
N PRO A 74 10.12 -16.58 -2.06
CA PRO A 74 9.42 -17.86 -2.27
C PRO A 74 10.18 -19.10 -1.78
N LEU A 75 11.53 -19.09 -1.74
CA LEU A 75 12.34 -20.18 -1.17
C LEU A 75 12.69 -19.96 0.31
N GLY A 76 12.61 -18.72 0.81
CA GLY A 76 12.97 -18.38 2.19
C GLY A 76 12.04 -19.02 3.19
N GLN A 77 10.72 -19.02 2.95
CA GLN A 77 9.75 -19.66 3.84
C GLN A 77 9.86 -21.20 3.84
N ARG A 78 10.13 -21.83 2.68
CA ARG A 78 10.38 -23.29 2.61
C ARG A 78 11.69 -23.68 3.30
N LEU A 79 12.74 -22.89 3.13
CA LEU A 79 14.03 -23.11 3.81
C LEU A 79 13.97 -22.77 5.29
N GLN A 80 13.18 -21.78 5.72
CA GLN A 80 12.95 -21.46 7.12
C GLN A 80 12.18 -22.58 7.82
N LYS A 81 11.17 -23.16 7.14
CA LYS A 81 10.45 -24.34 7.62
C LYS A 81 11.35 -25.60 7.63
N MET A 82 12.21 -25.77 6.63
CA MET A 82 13.24 -26.83 6.66
C MET A 82 14.29 -26.57 7.75
N ARG A 83 14.66 -25.33 8.01
CA ARG A 83 15.62 -24.92 9.04
C ARG A 83 15.06 -25.12 10.43
N SER A 84 13.81 -24.74 10.70
CA SER A 84 13.15 -25.01 11.98
C SER A 84 13.07 -26.52 12.24
N ASN A 85 12.69 -27.29 11.22
CA ASN A 85 12.67 -28.75 11.32
C ASN A 85 14.09 -29.30 11.52
N TRP A 86 15.10 -28.78 10.82
CA TRP A 86 16.49 -29.21 10.98
C TRP A 86 17.06 -28.88 12.36
N GLU A 87 16.78 -27.69 12.91
CA GLU A 87 17.17 -27.30 14.27
C GLU A 87 16.52 -28.21 15.32
N GLU A 88 15.26 -28.60 15.12
CA GLU A 88 14.54 -29.56 15.96
C GLU A 88 15.16 -30.97 15.87
N TRP A 89 15.48 -31.44 14.67
CA TRP A 89 16.15 -32.73 14.44
C TRP A 89 17.57 -32.77 15.04
N VAL A 90 18.36 -31.72 14.87
CA VAL A 90 19.72 -31.61 15.44
C VAL A 90 19.65 -31.56 16.97
N SER A 91 18.66 -30.87 17.55
CA SER A 91 18.46 -30.89 19.00
C SER A 91 18.11 -32.29 19.51
N THR A 92 17.24 -33.01 18.81
CA THR A 92 16.79 -34.35 19.21
C THR A 92 17.91 -35.39 19.09
N ILE A 93 18.63 -35.39 17.98
CA ILE A 93 19.79 -36.29 17.77
C ILE A 93 20.94 -35.90 18.70
N GLY A 94 21.19 -34.61 18.92
CA GLY A 94 22.20 -34.12 19.87
C GLY A 94 21.91 -34.58 21.29
N VAL A 95 20.66 -34.48 21.75
CA VAL A 95 20.22 -35.00 23.06
C VAL A 95 20.38 -36.52 23.12
N ALA A 96 20.00 -37.27 22.08
CA ALA A 96 20.17 -38.72 22.05
C ALA A 96 21.64 -39.16 22.13
N ILE A 97 22.55 -38.46 21.44
CA ILE A 97 24.00 -38.73 21.48
C ILE A 97 24.58 -38.38 22.86
N VAL A 98 24.20 -37.24 23.44
CA VAL A 98 24.64 -36.83 24.79
C VAL A 98 24.13 -37.81 25.85
N VAL A 99 22.85 -38.20 25.80
CA VAL A 99 22.28 -39.21 26.70
C VAL A 99 22.97 -40.56 26.49
N GLY A 100 23.19 -40.99 25.24
CA GLY A 100 23.88 -42.25 24.94
C GLY A 100 25.34 -42.27 25.40
N THR A 101 26.05 -41.16 25.33
CA THR A 101 27.43 -41.04 25.83
C THR A 101 27.51 -40.92 27.35
N ILE A 102 26.54 -40.28 28.01
CA ILE A 102 26.41 -40.28 29.47
C ILE A 102 26.12 -41.70 29.98
N TRP A 103 25.21 -42.43 29.33
CA TRP A 103 24.92 -43.82 29.69
C TRP A 103 26.07 -44.78 29.36
N GLY A 104 26.75 -44.59 28.23
CA GLY A 104 27.96 -45.35 27.88
C GLY A 104 29.11 -45.10 28.85
N GLY A 105 29.33 -43.83 29.25
CA GLY A 105 30.30 -43.46 30.29
C GLY A 105 29.92 -44.03 31.66
N GLY A 106 28.64 -43.98 32.02
CA GLY A 106 28.10 -44.60 33.23
C GLY A 106 28.33 -46.11 33.27
N ALA A 107 28.14 -46.81 32.14
CA ALA A 107 28.42 -48.24 32.02
C ALA A 107 29.92 -48.55 32.19
N VAL A 108 30.81 -47.71 31.64
CA VAL A 108 32.26 -47.84 31.82
C VAL A 108 32.66 -47.58 33.28
N VAL A 109 32.05 -46.60 33.95
CA VAL A 109 32.27 -46.34 35.38
C VAL A 109 31.72 -47.46 36.25
N PHE A 110 30.56 -48.03 35.91
CA PHE A 110 29.97 -49.17 36.60
C PHE A 110 30.85 -50.42 36.46
N ILE A 111 31.29 -50.75 35.23
CA ILE A 111 32.26 -51.82 34.96
C ILE A 111 33.58 -51.55 35.69
N ARG A 112 34.04 -50.29 35.73
CA ARG A 112 35.23 -49.87 36.50
C ARG A 112 35.06 -50.18 37.98
N CYS A 113 33.94 -49.79 38.60
CA CYS A 113 33.63 -50.07 40.01
C CYS A 113 33.57 -51.58 40.28
N LEU A 114 32.95 -52.33 39.38
CA LEU A 114 32.81 -53.79 39.47
C LEU A 114 34.18 -54.50 39.36
N LEU A 115 35.03 -54.06 38.43
CA LEU A 115 36.39 -54.57 38.27
C LEU A 115 37.28 -54.16 39.45
N THR A 116 37.19 -52.93 39.97
CA THR A 116 37.95 -52.54 41.18
C THR A 116 37.47 -53.28 42.42
N ALA A 117 36.17 -53.55 42.56
CA ALA A 117 35.64 -54.36 43.65
C ALA A 117 36.15 -55.81 43.54
N ALA A 118 36.07 -56.42 42.35
CA ALA A 118 36.61 -57.75 42.09
C ALA A 118 38.13 -57.84 42.30
N VAL A 119 38.88 -56.80 41.91
CA VAL A 119 40.33 -56.72 42.16
C VAL A 119 40.62 -56.52 43.65
N SER A 120 39.84 -55.73 44.40
CA SER A 120 40.02 -55.58 45.85
C SER A 120 39.72 -56.87 46.64
N GLU A 121 38.82 -57.71 46.12
CA GLU A 121 38.57 -59.07 46.63
C GLU A 121 39.75 -60.02 46.30
N LEU A 122 40.43 -59.78 45.17
CA LEU A 122 41.64 -60.50 44.76
C LEU A 122 42.93 -59.96 45.42
N GLU A 123 42.96 -58.72 45.90
CA GLU A 123 44.10 -58.08 46.62
C GLU A 123 44.43 -58.73 47.98
N GLY A 124 43.62 -59.70 48.43
CA GLY A 124 44.05 -60.70 49.42
C GLY A 124 45.17 -61.63 48.92
N LYS A 125 45.52 -61.57 47.62
CA LYS A 125 46.62 -62.29 46.98
C LYS A 125 47.42 -61.32 46.10
N ALA A 126 48.66 -61.06 46.50
CA ALA A 126 49.60 -60.10 45.89
C ALA A 126 49.47 -59.94 44.36
N VAL A 127 49.10 -58.72 43.92
CA VAL A 127 48.96 -58.37 42.50
C VAL A 127 50.12 -57.49 42.04
N ASP A 128 50.65 -57.85 40.88
CA ASP A 128 51.85 -57.34 40.20
C ASP A 128 51.68 -55.90 39.65
N ASP A 129 52.75 -55.08 39.70
CA ASP A 129 52.75 -53.65 39.35
C ASP A 129 52.33 -53.37 37.89
N SER A 130 52.40 -54.39 37.04
CA SER A 130 51.90 -54.44 35.66
C SER A 130 50.41 -54.04 35.54
N LEU A 131 49.57 -54.46 36.48
CA LEU A 131 48.12 -54.15 36.48
C LEU A 131 47.83 -52.69 36.82
N ARG A 132 48.64 -52.09 37.72
CA ARG A 132 48.53 -50.67 38.07
C ARG A 132 48.87 -49.77 36.89
N LEU A 133 49.90 -50.14 36.12
CA LEU A 133 50.29 -49.43 34.89
C LEU A 133 49.17 -49.51 33.84
N LEU A 134 48.56 -50.69 33.65
CA LEU A 134 47.45 -50.87 32.73
C LEU A 134 46.26 -49.97 33.10
N THR A 135 45.88 -49.92 34.38
CA THR A 135 44.81 -49.02 34.86
C THR A 135 45.12 -47.55 34.59
N ARG A 136 46.36 -47.09 34.78
CA ARG A 136 46.76 -45.70 34.50
C ARG A 136 46.70 -45.38 33.01
N ILE A 137 47.15 -46.29 32.15
CA ILE A 137 47.09 -46.12 30.68
C ILE A 137 45.62 -46.04 30.22
N THR A 138 44.74 -46.90 30.75
CA THR A 138 43.30 -46.82 30.43
C THR A 138 42.63 -45.57 30.98
N LEU A 139 43.05 -45.06 32.16
CA LEU A 139 42.48 -43.87 32.79
C LEU A 139 42.83 -42.57 32.05
N TRP A 140 44.09 -42.42 31.65
CA TRP A 140 44.60 -41.18 31.05
C TRP A 140 44.60 -41.19 29.52
N GLY A 141 44.53 -42.36 28.88
CA GLY A 141 44.52 -42.47 27.42
C GLY A 141 43.15 -42.28 26.77
N THR A 142 42.09 -42.79 27.40
CA THR A 142 40.76 -42.89 26.76
C THR A 142 39.87 -41.66 26.96
N LEU A 143 40.06 -40.95 28.09
CA LEU A 143 39.23 -39.81 28.47
C LEU A 143 39.52 -38.55 27.62
N PRO A 144 40.79 -38.16 27.35
CA PRO A 144 41.10 -37.07 26.44
C PRO A 144 40.69 -37.39 25.00
N ALA A 145 40.82 -38.66 24.58
CA ALA A 145 40.41 -39.11 23.26
C ALA A 145 38.88 -39.01 23.06
N GLY A 146 38.09 -39.34 24.08
CA GLY A 146 36.63 -39.17 24.06
C GLY A 146 36.21 -37.70 23.99
N ILE A 147 36.84 -36.82 24.77
CA ILE A 147 36.58 -35.37 24.75
C ILE A 147 36.99 -34.76 23.40
N ALA A 148 38.15 -35.14 22.87
CA ALA A 148 38.62 -34.69 21.56
C ALA A 148 37.70 -35.16 20.42
N ALA A 149 37.20 -36.40 20.48
CA ALA A 149 36.24 -36.91 19.52
C ALA A 149 34.90 -36.15 19.57
N MET A 150 34.40 -35.81 20.77
CA MET A 150 33.21 -34.96 20.91
C MET A 150 33.42 -33.56 20.33
N PHE A 151 34.58 -32.95 20.57
CA PHE A 151 34.91 -31.62 20.05
C PHE A 151 35.02 -31.63 18.52
N LEU A 152 35.67 -32.65 17.95
CA LEU A 152 35.78 -32.85 16.49
C LEU A 152 34.40 -33.07 15.85
N LEU A 153 33.52 -33.85 16.48
CA LEU A 153 32.16 -34.08 15.98
C LEU A 153 31.36 -32.77 15.96
N GLY A 154 31.48 -31.95 17.01
CA GLY A 154 30.85 -30.62 17.08
C GLY A 154 31.33 -29.68 15.97
N VAL A 155 32.65 -29.63 15.72
CA VAL A 155 33.25 -28.86 14.62
C VAL A 155 32.77 -29.37 13.26
N LEU A 156 32.69 -30.69 13.08
CA LEU A 156 32.23 -31.30 11.83
C LEU A 156 30.76 -30.94 11.55
N CYS A 157 29.88 -31.04 12.56
CA CYS A 157 28.47 -30.64 12.45
C CYS A 157 28.32 -29.16 12.09
N SER A 158 29.09 -28.27 12.74
CA SER A 158 29.05 -26.83 12.43
C SER A 158 29.53 -26.53 10.99
N SER A 159 30.55 -27.27 10.54
CA SER A 159 31.14 -27.11 9.20
C SER A 159 30.22 -27.66 8.10
N VAL A 160 29.56 -28.80 8.33
CA VAL A 160 28.54 -29.35 7.42
C VAL A 160 27.35 -28.41 7.32
N SER A 161 26.91 -27.80 8.43
CA SER A 161 25.85 -26.79 8.43
C SER A 161 26.23 -25.57 7.57
N ALA A 162 27.45 -25.06 7.68
CA ALA A 162 27.94 -23.94 6.87
C ALA A 162 28.06 -24.29 5.38
N LEU A 163 28.53 -25.51 5.06
CA LEU A 163 28.65 -26.00 3.70
C LEU A 163 27.27 -26.16 3.03
N VAL A 164 26.29 -26.74 3.74
CA VAL A 164 24.90 -26.87 3.25
C VAL A 164 24.31 -25.48 2.97
N THR A 165 24.55 -24.51 3.86
CA THR A 165 24.10 -23.11 3.65
C THR A 165 24.67 -22.54 2.34
N THR A 166 25.97 -22.72 2.12
CA THR A 166 26.67 -22.21 0.93
C THR A 166 26.22 -22.91 -0.37
N VAL A 167 25.96 -24.21 -0.32
CA VAL A 167 25.48 -25.00 -1.47
C VAL A 167 24.02 -24.65 -1.80
N CYS A 168 23.17 -24.47 -0.79
CA CYS A 168 21.81 -23.97 -0.97
C CYS A 168 21.80 -22.59 -1.64
N ASP A 169 22.69 -21.66 -1.23
CA ASP A 169 22.81 -20.33 -1.84
C ASP A 169 23.28 -20.36 -3.31
N ARG A 170 24.22 -21.25 -3.68
CA ARG A 170 24.63 -21.41 -5.08
C ARG A 170 23.56 -22.09 -5.95
N HIS A 171 22.83 -23.05 -5.40
CA HIS A 171 21.75 -23.72 -6.14
C HIS A 171 20.52 -22.80 -6.29
N PHE A 172 20.28 -21.93 -5.30
CA PHE A 172 19.29 -20.86 -5.31
C PHE A 172 19.46 -19.93 -6.52
N LEU A 173 20.69 -19.45 -6.80
CA LEU A 173 20.97 -18.60 -7.97
C LEU A 173 20.74 -19.29 -9.32
N LYS A 174 21.07 -20.59 -9.43
CA LYS A 174 20.87 -21.36 -10.68
C LYS A 174 19.41 -21.74 -10.93
N CYS A 175 18.61 -21.95 -9.89
CA CYS A 175 17.18 -22.29 -10.03
C CYS A 175 16.32 -21.04 -10.33
N THR A 176 16.71 -19.86 -9.83
CA THR A 176 16.05 -18.59 -10.18
C THR A 176 16.13 -18.28 -11.68
N GLU A 177 17.18 -18.71 -12.39
CA GLU A 177 17.29 -18.52 -13.84
C GLU A 177 16.39 -19.50 -14.64
N ARG A 178 16.14 -20.71 -14.13
CA ARG A 178 15.38 -21.76 -14.85
C ARG A 178 13.87 -21.71 -14.63
N SER A 179 13.36 -21.26 -13.48
CA SER A 179 11.90 -21.26 -13.20
C SER A 179 11.14 -20.08 -13.82
N VAL A 180 11.83 -19.12 -14.44
CA VAL A 180 11.26 -17.92 -15.06
C VAL A 180 10.61 -18.21 -16.43
N TYR A 181 10.78 -19.41 -16.99
CA TYR A 181 10.50 -19.70 -18.39
C TYR A 181 9.14 -20.33 -18.75
N GLN A 182 8.17 -20.46 -17.83
CA GLN A 182 6.93 -21.23 -18.10
C GLN A 182 5.61 -20.49 -17.81
N SER A 183 5.50 -19.19 -18.10
CA SER A 183 4.16 -18.57 -18.23
C SER A 183 3.60 -18.85 -19.62
N GLY A 184 2.63 -19.78 -19.73
CA GLY A 184 1.98 -20.17 -21.00
C GLY A 184 1.09 -19.11 -21.65
N PHE A 185 1.19 -17.83 -21.27
CA PHE A 185 0.46 -16.75 -21.91
C PHE A 185 1.16 -16.36 -23.21
N ARG A 186 0.67 -16.85 -24.36
CA ARG A 186 1.08 -16.31 -25.67
C ARG A 186 0.56 -14.88 -25.76
N SER A 187 1.47 -13.92 -25.90
CA SER A 187 1.09 -12.51 -26.01
C SER A 187 0.15 -12.28 -27.21
N PRO A 188 -0.78 -11.30 -27.14
CA PRO A 188 -1.69 -10.96 -28.25
C PRO A 188 -0.96 -10.39 -29.49
N ARG A 189 0.37 -10.45 -29.55
CA ARG A 189 1.22 -9.69 -30.48
C ARG A 189 0.90 -9.94 -31.95
N ALA A 190 0.40 -11.14 -32.28
CA ALA A 190 0.02 -11.51 -33.65
C ALA A 190 -1.38 -11.00 -34.07
N GLN A 191 -2.24 -10.63 -33.11
CA GLN A 191 -3.63 -10.21 -33.35
C GLN A 191 -3.93 -8.75 -32.91
N ALA A 192 -2.99 -8.10 -32.22
CA ALA A 192 -3.12 -6.71 -31.80
C ALA A 192 -3.04 -5.74 -33.01
N ASP A 193 -3.88 -4.71 -33.00
CA ASP A 193 -3.85 -3.60 -33.95
C ASP A 193 -2.43 -2.99 -34.01
N PRO A 194 -1.91 -2.56 -35.17
CA PRO A 194 -0.61 -1.91 -35.29
C PRO A 194 -0.37 -0.78 -34.28
N LYS A 195 -1.41 -0.01 -33.90
CA LYS A 195 -1.34 1.06 -32.89
C LYS A 195 -1.07 0.54 -31.47
N TRP A 196 -1.40 -0.72 -31.18
CA TRP A 196 -1.33 -1.35 -29.85
C TRP A 196 -0.13 -2.27 -29.64
N ARG A 197 0.70 -2.48 -30.68
CA ARG A 197 1.92 -3.31 -30.58
C ARG A 197 2.88 -2.82 -29.48
N GLN A 198 3.03 -1.50 -29.30
CA GLN A 198 3.84 -0.92 -28.22
C GLN A 198 3.28 -1.21 -26.81
N VAL A 199 1.96 -1.31 -26.66
CA VAL A 199 1.32 -1.60 -25.37
C VAL A 199 1.58 -3.06 -24.98
N ALA A 200 1.53 -3.98 -25.95
CA ALA A 200 1.91 -5.38 -25.72
C ALA A 200 3.36 -5.52 -25.23
N ASP A 201 4.27 -4.64 -25.68
CA ASP A 201 5.65 -4.58 -25.18
C ASP A 201 5.70 -4.02 -23.73
N TRP A 202 4.93 -2.98 -23.38
CA TRP A 202 4.85 -2.47 -22.00
C TRP A 202 4.35 -3.50 -20.99
N VAL A 203 3.45 -4.36 -21.43
CA VAL A 203 2.84 -5.37 -20.56
C VAL A 203 3.71 -6.65 -20.49
N GLY A 204 4.71 -6.79 -21.37
CA GLY A 204 5.43 -8.04 -21.61
C GLY A 204 6.96 -8.05 -21.39
N THR A 205 7.68 -6.93 -21.20
CA THR A 205 9.17 -6.98 -21.30
C THR A 205 9.96 -6.07 -20.33
N ASP A 206 9.75 -6.15 -19.02
CA ASP A 206 10.80 -5.74 -18.06
C ASP A 206 11.36 -6.93 -17.27
N TRP A 207 12.26 -7.66 -17.94
CA TRP A 207 12.98 -8.87 -17.52
C TRP A 207 13.78 -8.73 -16.21
N ARG A 208 13.92 -7.52 -15.66
CA ARG A 208 14.65 -7.27 -14.40
C ARG A 208 13.77 -7.29 -13.15
N SER A 209 12.43 -7.33 -13.30
CA SER A 209 11.51 -7.35 -12.16
C SER A 209 11.25 -8.78 -11.67
N PRO A 210 11.40 -9.08 -10.36
CA PRO A 210 11.07 -10.39 -9.77
C PRO A 210 9.56 -10.75 -9.81
N LEU A 211 8.76 -9.93 -10.49
CA LEU A 211 7.29 -9.94 -10.51
C LEU A 211 6.71 -10.28 -11.91
N HIS A 212 7.37 -11.16 -12.67
CA HIS A 212 6.76 -11.71 -13.90
C HIS A 212 5.49 -12.51 -13.56
N GLY A 213 4.35 -12.14 -14.14
CA GLY A 213 3.07 -12.83 -14.00
C GLY A 213 1.89 -12.00 -13.48
N ILE A 214 2.08 -10.71 -13.15
CA ILE A 214 1.01 -9.90 -12.51
C ILE A 214 0.03 -9.26 -13.53
N ASN A 215 0.30 -9.35 -14.84
CA ASN A 215 -0.39 -8.51 -15.82
C ASN A 215 -1.51 -9.19 -16.61
N PHE A 216 -1.79 -10.48 -16.41
CA PHE A 216 -2.71 -11.22 -17.28
C PHE A 216 -4.12 -10.63 -17.32
N TRP A 217 -4.60 -10.10 -16.20
CA TRP A 217 -5.91 -9.44 -16.10
C TRP A 217 -5.91 -8.04 -16.71
N GLN A 218 -4.79 -7.30 -16.61
CA GLN A 218 -4.64 -5.98 -17.25
C GLN A 218 -4.67 -6.11 -18.77
N VAL A 219 -3.96 -7.12 -19.31
CA VAL A 219 -4.03 -7.46 -20.74
C VAL A 219 -5.46 -7.74 -21.15
N TRP A 220 -6.19 -8.51 -20.35
CA TRP A 220 -7.57 -8.86 -20.67
C TRP A 220 -8.50 -7.65 -20.63
N ILE A 221 -8.40 -6.77 -19.63
CA ILE A 221 -9.20 -5.52 -19.61
C ILE A 221 -8.91 -4.68 -20.85
N LEU A 222 -7.63 -4.48 -21.20
CA LEU A 222 -7.25 -3.74 -22.41
C LEU A 222 -7.79 -4.40 -23.69
N TRP A 223 -7.78 -5.73 -23.74
CA TRP A 223 -8.34 -6.49 -24.85
C TRP A 223 -9.86 -6.34 -24.97
N GLU A 224 -10.60 -6.40 -23.87
CA GLU A 224 -12.05 -6.16 -23.86
C GLU A 224 -12.38 -4.72 -24.30
N PHE A 225 -11.56 -3.75 -23.92
CA PHE A 225 -11.67 -2.38 -24.41
C PHE A 225 -11.47 -2.29 -25.93
N GLN A 226 -10.47 -2.99 -26.46
CA GLN A 226 -10.26 -3.08 -27.91
C GLN A 226 -11.46 -3.71 -28.63
N ARG A 227 -12.07 -4.75 -28.05
CA ARG A 227 -13.28 -5.38 -28.59
C ARG A 227 -14.49 -4.46 -28.59
N LEU A 228 -14.67 -3.65 -27.53
CA LEU A 228 -15.72 -2.63 -27.49
C LEU A 228 -15.57 -1.63 -28.65
N HIS A 229 -14.35 -1.19 -28.95
CA HIS A 229 -14.08 -0.29 -30.07
C HIS A 229 -14.43 -0.89 -31.43
N TRP A 230 -14.24 -2.20 -31.62
CA TRP A 230 -14.64 -2.87 -32.85
C TRP A 230 -16.17 -2.99 -33.02
N GLN A 231 -16.93 -2.94 -31.92
CA GLN A 231 -18.37 -3.15 -31.94
C GLN A 231 -19.18 -1.84 -31.87
N PHE A 232 -18.65 -0.80 -31.22
CA PHE A 232 -19.37 0.45 -30.97
C PHE A 232 -18.60 1.66 -31.50
N PRO A 233 -19.29 2.74 -31.93
CA PRO A 233 -18.63 3.96 -32.37
C PRO A 233 -17.83 4.62 -31.24
N GLU A 234 -16.69 5.21 -31.60
CA GLU A 234 -15.83 5.87 -30.64
C GLU A 234 -16.52 7.03 -29.90
N SER A 235 -17.37 7.80 -30.58
CA SER A 235 -18.14 8.90 -29.96
C SER A 235 -19.06 8.42 -28.85
N MET A 236 -19.70 7.26 -29.02
CA MET A 236 -20.54 6.65 -27.99
C MET A 236 -19.68 6.16 -26.82
N LEU A 237 -18.60 5.44 -27.10
CA LEU A 237 -17.70 4.94 -26.07
C LEU A 237 -17.06 6.08 -25.27
N ARG A 238 -16.74 7.21 -25.91
CA ARG A 238 -16.27 8.43 -25.23
C ARG A 238 -17.33 8.99 -24.30
N ALA A 239 -18.59 9.07 -24.74
CA ALA A 239 -19.68 9.54 -23.90
C ALA A 239 -19.93 8.60 -22.70
N VAL A 240 -19.88 7.28 -22.89
CA VAL A 240 -19.99 6.31 -21.79
C VAL A 240 -18.82 6.47 -20.83
N TRP A 241 -17.59 6.50 -21.34
CA TRP A 241 -16.38 6.62 -20.53
C TRP A 241 -16.38 7.88 -19.70
N GLN A 242 -16.76 9.01 -20.30
CA GLN A 242 -16.87 10.30 -19.63
C GLN A 242 -17.80 10.25 -18.41
N ILE A 243 -18.90 9.50 -18.49
CA ILE A 243 -19.80 9.28 -17.35
C ILE A 243 -19.17 8.30 -16.35
N CYS A 244 -18.53 7.22 -16.79
CA CYS A 244 -17.83 6.26 -15.91
C CYS A 244 -16.77 6.95 -15.02
N ILE A 245 -15.98 7.85 -15.60
CA ILE A 245 -14.98 8.65 -14.90
C ILE A 245 -15.51 10.01 -14.42
N ASN A 246 -16.82 10.27 -14.57
CA ASN A 246 -17.52 11.52 -14.24
C ASN A 246 -16.64 12.79 -14.39
N SER A 247 -16.12 12.97 -15.61
CA SER A 247 -15.16 14.02 -15.95
C SER A 247 -15.74 14.98 -16.98
N ASP A 248 -15.67 16.28 -16.73
CA ASP A 248 -16.07 17.30 -17.70
C ASP A 248 -14.93 17.62 -18.70
N ARG A 249 -13.75 17.02 -18.53
CA ARG A 249 -12.60 17.29 -19.40
C ARG A 249 -12.77 16.60 -20.76
N PRO A 250 -12.46 17.30 -21.88
CA PRO A 250 -12.36 16.67 -23.19
C PRO A 250 -11.40 15.50 -23.12
N GLN A 251 -11.87 14.30 -23.48
CA GLN A 251 -11.03 13.12 -23.50
C GLN A 251 -10.30 13.03 -24.84
N ASP A 252 -9.01 12.70 -24.78
CA ASP A 252 -8.24 12.25 -25.93
C ASP A 252 -8.91 11.03 -26.58
N GLU A 253 -8.44 10.62 -27.75
CA GLU A 253 -8.89 9.37 -28.38
C GLU A 253 -8.83 8.22 -27.37
N LEU A 254 -10.01 7.75 -26.97
CA LEU A 254 -10.14 6.43 -26.37
C LEU A 254 -9.42 5.49 -27.32
N TYR A 255 -8.63 4.58 -26.77
CA TYR A 255 -7.88 3.60 -27.55
C TYR A 255 -6.59 4.09 -28.23
N SER A 256 -6.08 5.26 -27.86
CA SER A 256 -4.71 5.66 -28.17
C SER A 256 -3.68 4.93 -27.29
N SER A 257 -2.41 4.87 -27.74
CA SER A 257 -1.30 4.41 -26.89
C SER A 257 -1.15 5.27 -25.62
N HIS A 258 -1.60 6.52 -25.67
CA HIS A 258 -1.67 7.42 -24.52
C HIS A 258 -2.70 6.93 -23.51
N PHE A 259 -3.93 6.62 -23.94
CA PHE A 259 -4.96 6.03 -23.07
C PHE A 259 -4.48 4.73 -22.42
N ALA A 260 -3.85 3.83 -23.17
CA ALA A 260 -3.32 2.58 -22.60
C ALA A 260 -2.24 2.83 -21.54
N ARG A 261 -1.33 3.77 -21.83
CA ARG A 261 -0.28 4.19 -20.91
C ARG A 261 -0.88 4.81 -19.66
N ASP A 262 -1.88 5.65 -19.82
CA ASP A 262 -2.47 6.43 -18.75
C ASP A 262 -3.40 5.54 -17.90
N PHE A 263 -4.06 4.52 -18.46
CA PHE A 263 -4.65 3.40 -17.71
C PHE A 263 -3.62 2.66 -16.85
N LEU A 264 -2.56 2.14 -17.46
CA LEU A 264 -1.54 1.33 -16.75
C LEU A 264 -0.81 2.15 -15.68
N ASN A 265 -0.61 3.45 -15.93
CA ASN A 265 -0.01 4.37 -14.96
C ASN A 265 -1.04 4.99 -14.01
N ARG A 266 -2.31 4.63 -14.15
CA ARG A 266 -3.41 5.17 -13.35
C ARG A 266 -3.39 6.70 -13.41
N ARG A 267 -3.58 7.32 -14.58
CA ARG A 267 -3.55 8.80 -14.78
C ARG A 267 -4.91 9.37 -15.21
N ASP A 268 -5.77 8.57 -15.84
CA ASP A 268 -7.05 9.00 -16.43
C ASP A 268 -8.22 9.09 -15.44
N PHE A 269 -7.94 9.31 -14.17
CA PHE A 269 -8.99 9.22 -13.15
C PHE A 269 -9.39 10.57 -12.57
N GLU A 270 -10.68 10.66 -12.28
CA GLU A 270 -11.45 11.74 -11.66
C GLU A 270 -10.88 12.25 -10.33
N ASP A 271 -11.44 13.31 -9.73
CA ASP A 271 -10.97 13.84 -8.44
C ASP A 271 -11.03 12.81 -7.31
N TRP A 272 -12.06 11.97 -7.20
CA TRP A 272 -12.12 10.92 -6.17
C TRP A 272 -11.09 9.81 -6.41
N GLN A 273 -10.95 9.33 -7.64
CA GLN A 273 -9.99 8.28 -7.95
C GLN A 273 -8.55 8.83 -7.96
N ALA A 274 -8.36 10.08 -8.34
CA ALA A 274 -7.15 10.84 -8.10
C ALA A 274 -6.88 10.98 -6.61
N GLN A 275 -7.92 11.17 -5.78
CA GLN A 275 -7.79 11.13 -4.33
C GLN A 275 -7.43 9.73 -3.83
N ALA A 276 -7.99 8.64 -4.34
CA ALA A 276 -7.60 7.27 -4.01
C ALA A 276 -6.15 6.98 -4.42
N ARG A 277 -5.71 7.39 -5.62
CA ARG A 277 -4.30 7.36 -6.02
C ARG A 277 -3.40 8.20 -5.13
N ARG A 278 -3.85 9.40 -4.75
CA ARG A 278 -3.10 10.26 -3.82
C ARG A 278 -3.10 9.66 -2.41
N ALA A 279 -4.15 8.94 -2.02
CA ALA A 279 -4.25 8.19 -0.78
C ALA A 279 -3.19 7.10 -0.78
N ASP A 280 -3.14 6.30 -1.85
CA ASP A 280 -2.12 5.30 -2.10
C ASP A 280 -0.72 5.93 -2.03
N GLN A 281 -0.43 6.99 -2.80
CA GLN A 281 0.81 7.79 -2.72
C GLN A 281 1.13 8.33 -1.32
N ARG A 282 0.12 8.77 -0.56
CA ARG A 282 0.29 9.25 0.82
C ARG A 282 0.61 8.12 1.77
N LEU A 283 -0.05 6.96 1.64
CA LEU A 283 0.31 5.76 2.37
C LEU A 283 1.81 5.48 2.16
N TRP A 284 2.32 5.56 0.93
CA TRP A 284 3.74 5.34 0.59
C TRP A 284 4.76 6.33 1.19
N THR A 285 4.33 7.52 1.60
CA THR A 285 5.25 8.61 2.03
C THR A 285 5.26 8.82 3.53
N GLU A 286 4.38 8.13 4.27
CA GLU A 286 4.31 8.24 5.71
C GLU A 286 5.48 7.47 6.37
N ALA A 287 5.89 7.91 7.57
CA ALA A 287 7.08 7.41 8.28
C ALA A 287 7.09 5.88 8.50
N GLN A 288 5.92 5.26 8.44
CA GLN A 288 5.68 3.82 8.55
C GLN A 288 6.49 2.99 7.53
N TRP A 289 6.83 3.59 6.37
CA TRP A 289 7.59 2.92 5.31
C TRP A 289 9.09 3.16 5.36
N GLN A 290 9.62 3.96 6.31
CA GLN A 290 11.06 4.26 6.35
C GLN A 290 11.94 2.99 6.34
N PHE A 291 11.49 1.91 6.98
CA PHE A 291 12.17 0.61 7.00
C PHE A 291 12.14 -0.14 5.65
N VAL A 292 11.04 -0.04 4.89
CA VAL A 292 10.91 -0.68 3.57
C VAL A 292 11.65 0.12 2.50
N LEU A 293 11.66 1.44 2.64
CA LEU A 293 12.29 2.37 1.70
C LEU A 293 13.81 2.47 1.90
N SER A 294 14.34 2.24 3.11
CA SER A 294 15.79 2.25 3.37
C SER A 294 16.57 1.16 2.64
N ASN A 295 15.90 0.09 2.18
CA ASN A 295 16.52 -1.05 1.49
C ASN A 295 16.45 -0.97 -0.05
N GLY A 296 16.24 0.21 -0.64
CA GLY A 296 16.24 0.40 -2.10
C GLY A 296 14.98 -0.07 -2.84
N SER A 297 13.91 -0.38 -2.11
CA SER A 297 12.67 -0.98 -2.65
C SER A 297 11.63 0.04 -3.16
N TRP A 298 11.94 1.35 -3.16
CA TRP A 298 10.95 2.39 -3.53
C TRP A 298 10.40 2.21 -4.96
N ARG A 299 11.26 1.86 -5.92
CA ARG A 299 10.83 1.52 -7.29
C ARG A 299 9.93 0.28 -7.33
N ASN A 300 10.22 -0.73 -6.53
CA ASN A 300 9.45 -1.98 -6.49
C ASN A 300 8.08 -1.80 -5.85
N ALA A 301 7.97 -0.94 -4.82
CA ALA A 301 6.70 -0.58 -4.20
C ALA A 301 5.77 0.15 -5.18
N GLN A 302 6.31 1.14 -5.93
CA GLN A 302 5.54 1.83 -6.97
C GLN A 302 5.11 0.91 -8.11
N LEU A 303 5.96 -0.05 -8.48
CA LEU A 303 5.61 -1.08 -9.44
C LEU A 303 4.45 -1.94 -8.93
N LEU A 304 4.54 -2.49 -7.71
CA LEU A 304 3.46 -3.30 -7.13
C LEU A 304 2.13 -2.56 -7.02
N ALA A 305 2.16 -1.29 -6.60
CA ALA A 305 0.97 -0.45 -6.56
C ALA A 305 0.31 -0.40 -7.95
N ARG A 306 1.06 -0.17 -9.03
CA ARG A 306 0.53 -0.16 -10.41
C ARG A 306 -0.11 -1.48 -10.84
N PHE A 307 0.37 -2.59 -10.30
CA PHE A 307 -0.09 -3.93 -10.68
C PHE A 307 -1.18 -4.51 -9.76
N SER A 308 -1.65 -3.73 -8.78
CA SER A 308 -2.74 -4.17 -7.90
C SER A 308 -4.12 -4.03 -8.57
N LEU A 309 -5.00 -4.97 -8.24
CA LEU A 309 -6.44 -4.94 -8.48
C LEU A 309 -7.08 -4.18 -7.31
N GLU A 310 -7.29 -2.88 -7.49
CA GLU A 310 -7.95 -2.03 -6.51
C GLU A 310 -9.30 -1.58 -7.06
N ILE A 311 -10.38 -1.93 -6.35
CA ILE A 311 -11.74 -1.65 -6.83
C ILE A 311 -12.01 -0.15 -7.03
N SER A 312 -11.46 0.69 -6.15
CA SER A 312 -11.65 2.15 -6.20
C SER A 312 -11.18 2.74 -7.55
N LEU A 313 -10.12 2.17 -8.12
CA LEU A 313 -9.50 2.61 -9.36
C LEU A 313 -10.07 1.90 -10.59
N LEU A 314 -10.51 0.65 -10.43
CA LEU A 314 -11.05 -0.13 -11.53
C LEU A 314 -12.54 0.10 -11.78
N ALA A 315 -13.26 0.70 -10.82
CA ALA A 315 -14.70 0.96 -10.90
C ALA A 315 -15.18 1.55 -12.25
N PRO A 316 -14.49 2.50 -12.91
CA PRO A 316 -14.91 3.00 -14.23
C PRO A 316 -14.91 1.92 -15.32
N TYR A 317 -13.91 1.04 -15.30
CA TYR A 317 -13.79 -0.06 -16.27
C TYR A 317 -14.88 -1.10 -16.04
N PHE A 318 -15.12 -1.45 -14.79
CA PHE A 318 -16.23 -2.34 -14.43
C PHE A 318 -17.57 -1.74 -14.82
N THR A 319 -17.77 -0.44 -14.57
CA THR A 319 -18.99 0.29 -14.96
C THR A 319 -19.19 0.23 -16.47
N MET A 320 -18.15 0.50 -17.26
CA MET A 320 -18.20 0.43 -18.73
C MET A 320 -18.63 -0.96 -19.19
N LEU A 321 -17.94 -2.02 -18.73
CA LEU A 321 -18.22 -3.39 -19.16
C LEU A 321 -19.61 -3.88 -18.71
N ASP A 322 -20.00 -3.60 -17.47
CA ASP A 322 -21.30 -3.99 -16.90
C ASP A 322 -22.44 -3.26 -17.60
N PHE A 323 -22.28 -1.98 -17.94
CA PHE A 323 -23.24 -1.21 -18.74
C PHE A 323 -23.33 -1.72 -20.18
N CYS A 324 -22.19 -1.92 -20.86
CA CYS A 324 -22.16 -2.42 -22.22
C CYS A 324 -22.81 -3.81 -22.32
N GLU A 325 -22.59 -4.68 -21.33
CA GLU A 325 -23.23 -6.00 -21.23
C GLU A 325 -24.75 -5.87 -21.07
N ALA A 326 -25.20 -5.07 -20.10
CA ALA A 326 -26.61 -4.96 -19.74
C ALA A 326 -27.46 -4.18 -20.76
N GLU A 327 -26.92 -3.11 -21.34
CA GLU A 327 -27.70 -2.11 -22.09
C GLU A 327 -27.37 -2.07 -23.59
N LEU A 328 -26.16 -2.47 -23.98
CA LEU A 328 -25.70 -2.40 -25.37
C LEU A 328 -25.55 -3.78 -26.03
N GLY A 329 -25.85 -4.85 -25.30
CA GLY A 329 -25.76 -6.23 -25.81
C GLY A 329 -24.33 -6.70 -26.06
N TYR A 330 -23.32 -6.06 -25.44
CA TYR A 330 -21.94 -6.53 -25.46
C TYR A 330 -21.83 -7.88 -24.74
N GLN A 331 -21.04 -8.79 -25.27
CA GLN A 331 -20.82 -10.11 -24.66
C GLN A 331 -19.33 -10.25 -24.31
N PRO A 332 -18.92 -9.85 -23.08
CA PRO A 332 -17.57 -10.10 -22.61
C PRO A 332 -17.33 -11.61 -22.46
N ASP A 333 -16.07 -12.03 -22.35
CA ASP A 333 -15.75 -13.43 -22.01
C ASP A 333 -16.48 -13.82 -20.69
N PRO A 334 -17.48 -14.72 -20.74
CA PRO A 334 -18.38 -14.92 -19.61
C PRO A 334 -17.68 -15.57 -18.41
N VAL A 335 -16.61 -16.34 -18.65
CA VAL A 335 -15.86 -17.02 -17.59
C VAL A 335 -14.98 -16.01 -16.87
N ARG A 336 -14.17 -15.25 -17.63
CA ARG A 336 -13.23 -14.27 -17.05
C ARG A 336 -13.96 -13.09 -16.43
N TRP A 337 -15.00 -12.59 -17.09
CA TRP A 337 -15.79 -11.46 -16.60
C TRP A 337 -16.50 -11.79 -15.29
N LYS A 338 -17.13 -12.95 -15.21
CA LYS A 338 -17.77 -13.44 -13.98
C LYS A 338 -16.76 -13.54 -12.84
N ALA A 339 -15.62 -14.18 -13.07
CA ALA A 339 -14.60 -14.36 -12.05
C ALA A 339 -14.04 -13.02 -11.54
N LEU A 340 -13.84 -12.04 -12.44
CA LEU A 340 -13.35 -10.71 -12.07
C LEU A 340 -14.38 -9.92 -11.25
N ARG A 341 -15.68 -9.97 -11.62
CA ARG A 341 -16.77 -9.36 -10.85
C ARG A 341 -16.87 -9.97 -9.45
N HIS A 342 -16.89 -11.29 -9.38
CA HIS A 342 -16.93 -12.06 -8.13
C HIS A 342 -15.78 -11.71 -7.19
N LEU A 343 -14.56 -11.61 -7.73
CA LEU A 343 -13.39 -11.20 -6.96
C LEU A 343 -13.58 -9.80 -6.38
N MET A 344 -13.85 -8.79 -7.22
CA MET A 344 -13.99 -7.40 -6.76
C MET A 344 -15.15 -7.18 -5.80
N GLN A 345 -16.25 -7.93 -5.93
CA GLN A 345 -17.36 -7.89 -4.97
C GLN A 345 -16.98 -8.41 -3.58
N SER A 346 -15.98 -9.28 -3.50
CA SER A 346 -15.62 -9.97 -2.25
C SER A 346 -14.41 -9.36 -1.54
N THR A 347 -13.62 -8.55 -2.23
CA THR A 347 -12.35 -7.97 -1.73
C THR A 347 -12.27 -6.44 -1.89
N GLY A 348 -11.29 -5.81 -1.24
CA GLY A 348 -10.93 -4.40 -1.44
C GLY A 348 -9.69 -4.21 -2.30
N TYR A 349 -8.60 -4.91 -1.99
CA TYR A 349 -7.29 -4.71 -2.62
C TYR A 349 -6.60 -6.05 -2.88
N VAL A 350 -6.14 -6.30 -4.11
CA VAL A 350 -5.50 -7.57 -4.48
C VAL A 350 -4.19 -7.35 -5.23
N ILE A 351 -3.16 -8.11 -4.87
CA ILE A 351 -1.89 -8.21 -5.61
C ILE A 351 -1.81 -9.64 -6.17
N ALA A 352 -2.00 -9.77 -7.48
CA ALA A 352 -2.05 -11.07 -8.15
C ALA A 352 -0.65 -11.55 -8.56
N GLY A 353 0.10 -12.19 -7.66
CA GLY A 353 1.41 -12.78 -7.98
C GLY A 353 1.30 -14.14 -8.70
N GLY A 354 2.38 -14.58 -9.34
CA GLY A 354 2.38 -15.84 -10.11
C GLY A 354 2.21 -17.12 -9.28
N ARG A 355 2.60 -17.12 -8.00
CA ARG A 355 2.46 -18.27 -7.08
C ARG A 355 1.74 -17.94 -5.77
N THR A 356 1.63 -16.67 -5.45
CA THR A 356 0.99 -16.16 -4.24
C THR A 356 0.14 -14.97 -4.62
N CYS A 357 -1.06 -14.88 -4.05
CA CYS A 357 -1.97 -13.78 -4.21
C CYS A 357 -2.21 -13.15 -2.84
N TRP A 358 -1.96 -11.85 -2.73
CA TRP A 358 -2.20 -11.10 -1.50
C TRP A 358 -3.51 -10.36 -1.62
N VAL A 359 -4.29 -10.41 -0.55
CA VAL A 359 -5.59 -9.75 -0.44
C VAL A 359 -5.54 -8.86 0.78
N GLY A 360 -5.58 -7.55 0.58
CA GLY A 360 -5.77 -6.58 1.66
C GLY A 360 -7.25 -6.45 1.99
N ASP A 361 -7.57 -6.50 3.28
CA ASP A 361 -8.91 -6.22 3.79
C ASP A 361 -9.33 -4.78 3.44
N ARG A 362 -10.64 -4.54 3.47
CA ARG A 362 -11.23 -3.22 3.21
C ARG A 362 -10.86 -2.23 4.31
N PRO A 363 -10.92 -0.92 4.02
CA PRO A 363 -10.77 0.10 5.06
C PRO A 363 -11.82 -0.10 6.16
N ILE A 364 -11.43 0.05 7.42
CA ILE A 364 -12.37 0.05 8.56
C ILE A 364 -13.11 1.39 8.68
N CYS A 365 -12.60 2.44 8.03
CA CYS A 365 -13.20 3.75 8.01
C CYS A 365 -12.93 4.40 6.66
N LEU A 366 -13.99 4.91 6.03
CA LEU A 366 -13.92 5.73 4.84
C LEU A 366 -14.97 6.84 4.96
N LYS A 367 -14.53 8.09 5.01
CA LYS A 367 -15.38 9.27 5.20
C LYS A 367 -15.14 10.28 4.09
N CYS A 368 -16.23 10.73 3.50
CA CYS A 368 -16.24 11.71 2.42
C CYS A 368 -17.19 12.88 2.76
N ASP A 369 -16.97 14.02 2.12
CA ASP A 369 -17.93 15.12 2.12
C ASP A 369 -19.08 14.85 1.13
N ARG A 370 -20.04 15.79 1.06
CA ARG A 370 -21.20 15.69 0.14
C ARG A 370 -20.83 15.60 -1.34
N GLN A 371 -19.61 15.97 -1.70
CA GLN A 371 -19.10 15.89 -3.08
C GLN A 371 -18.30 14.60 -3.32
N GLY A 372 -18.30 13.67 -2.36
CA GLY A 372 -17.58 12.40 -2.47
C GLY A 372 -16.06 12.54 -2.32
N ARG A 373 -15.57 13.64 -1.72
CA ARG A 373 -14.13 13.84 -1.48
C ARG A 373 -13.75 13.42 -0.07
N PHE A 374 -12.60 12.78 0.14
CA PHE A 374 -12.13 12.39 1.46
C PHE A 374 -12.16 13.59 2.42
N HIS A 375 -12.88 13.43 3.52
CA HIS A 375 -13.05 14.49 4.51
C HIS A 375 -13.44 13.88 5.86
N ALA A 376 -12.75 14.29 6.92
CA ALA A 376 -13.13 14.06 8.29
C ALA A 376 -12.53 15.14 9.20
N ASP A 377 -13.26 15.50 10.26
CA ASP A 377 -12.81 16.46 11.26
C ASP A 377 -12.30 15.76 12.52
N GLY A 378 -11.04 15.99 12.89
CA GLY A 378 -10.37 15.41 14.07
C GLY A 378 -10.24 13.88 14.05
N GLN A 379 -10.52 13.24 12.91
CA GLN A 379 -10.55 11.79 12.75
C GLN A 379 -10.03 11.42 11.36
N PRO A 380 -9.55 10.17 11.14
CA PRO A 380 -9.11 9.75 9.82
C PRO A 380 -10.27 9.74 8.82
N ALA A 381 -10.00 10.24 7.61
CA ALA A 381 -10.88 10.11 6.47
C ALA A 381 -10.79 8.72 5.83
N LEU A 382 -9.63 8.06 5.97
CA LEU A 382 -9.42 6.67 5.56
C LEU A 382 -8.60 5.97 6.64
N ALA A 383 -9.04 4.79 7.09
CA ALA A 383 -8.26 3.97 8.02
C ALA A 383 -8.40 2.48 7.71
N PHE A 384 -7.33 1.73 7.98
CA PHE A 384 -7.27 0.27 7.82
C PHE A 384 -6.98 -0.41 9.16
N ALA A 385 -7.28 -1.71 9.27
CA ALA A 385 -7.06 -2.46 10.50
C ALA A 385 -5.57 -2.69 10.79
N ASP A 386 -4.70 -2.59 9.77
CA ASP A 386 -3.24 -2.64 9.90
C ASP A 386 -2.60 -1.35 10.47
N GLY A 387 -3.40 -0.37 10.87
CA GLY A 387 -2.95 0.85 11.55
C GLY A 387 -2.77 2.05 10.64
N ALA A 388 -2.87 1.88 9.32
CA ALA A 388 -2.80 2.98 8.37
C ALA A 388 -3.94 3.98 8.57
N ARG A 389 -3.63 5.28 8.63
CA ARG A 389 -4.60 6.36 8.85
C ARG A 389 -4.26 7.57 8.02
N LEU A 390 -5.17 7.94 7.11
CA LEU A 390 -5.06 9.18 6.35
C LEU A 390 -6.11 10.18 6.82
N TYR A 391 -5.68 11.41 6.99
CA TYR A 391 -6.53 12.54 7.33
C TYR A 391 -6.70 13.42 6.11
N ALA A 392 -7.92 13.90 5.87
CA ALA A 392 -8.20 14.74 4.73
C ALA A 392 -9.25 15.79 5.05
N HIS A 393 -9.13 16.93 4.39
CA HIS A 393 -10.08 18.02 4.47
C HIS A 393 -10.48 18.41 3.04
N HIS A 394 -11.71 18.05 2.66
CA HIS A 394 -12.29 18.35 1.34
C HIS A 394 -11.40 17.89 0.17
N GLY A 395 -10.86 16.67 0.29
CA GLY A 395 -10.00 16.04 -0.70
C GLY A 395 -8.51 16.41 -0.63
N VAL A 396 -8.12 17.30 0.29
CA VAL A 396 -6.71 17.61 0.56
C VAL A 396 -6.23 16.81 1.78
N PHE A 397 -5.23 15.95 1.58
CA PHE A 397 -4.66 15.18 2.68
C PHE A 397 -3.88 16.07 3.65
N LEU A 398 -4.20 15.96 4.93
CA LEU A 398 -3.57 16.69 6.02
C LEU A 398 -2.47 15.86 6.67
N PRO A 399 -1.34 16.49 7.07
CA PRO A 399 -0.43 15.88 8.03
C PRO A 399 -1.18 15.46 9.32
N PRO A 400 -0.77 14.37 9.99
CA PRO A 400 -1.41 13.90 11.21
C PRO A 400 -1.56 14.98 12.30
N LYS A 401 -0.56 15.88 12.43
CA LYS A 401 -0.61 17.02 13.37
C LYS A 401 -1.87 17.89 13.25
N TYR A 402 -2.38 18.07 12.03
CA TYR A 402 -3.59 18.86 11.78
C TYR A 402 -4.83 17.98 11.76
N GLY A 403 -4.76 16.85 11.06
CA GLY A 403 -5.90 15.98 10.83
C GLY A 403 -6.45 15.28 12.10
N GLN A 404 -5.59 14.98 13.07
CA GLN A 404 -6.00 14.39 14.35
C GLN A 404 -6.68 15.39 15.28
N THR A 405 -6.48 16.69 15.05
CA THR A 405 -7.04 17.74 15.88
C THR A 405 -8.34 18.23 15.24
N PRO A 406 -9.47 18.26 15.95
CA PRO A 406 -10.69 18.89 15.46
C PRO A 406 -10.43 20.35 15.08
N ILE A 407 -11.08 20.85 14.01
CA ILE A 407 -10.90 22.22 13.49
C ILE A 407 -11.14 23.28 14.58
N ALA A 408 -12.10 23.05 15.47
CA ALA A 408 -12.37 23.90 16.62
C ALA A 408 -11.15 24.11 17.53
N HIS A 409 -10.25 23.13 17.59
CA HIS A 409 -9.03 23.13 18.39
C HIS A 409 -7.76 23.44 17.58
N TRP A 410 -7.87 23.76 16.29
CA TRP A 410 -6.72 24.15 15.48
C TRP A 410 -6.06 25.41 16.01
N GLN A 411 -4.73 25.37 16.09
CA GLN A 411 -3.95 26.39 16.78
C GLN A 411 -3.39 27.41 15.77
N PRO A 412 -3.70 28.71 15.92
CA PRO A 412 -3.18 29.76 15.03
C PRO A 412 -1.66 29.76 14.86
N ARG A 413 -0.92 29.39 15.92
CA ARG A 413 0.55 29.33 15.91
C ARG A 413 1.15 28.37 14.87
N TRP A 414 0.38 27.39 14.38
CA TRP A 414 0.86 26.51 13.29
C TRP A 414 1.13 27.28 11.99
N LEU A 415 0.45 28.41 11.76
CA LEU A 415 0.70 29.29 10.61
C LEU A 415 2.08 29.97 10.66
N LEU A 416 2.78 29.97 11.79
CA LEU A 416 4.13 30.56 11.88
C LEU A 416 5.19 29.64 11.25
N GLN A 417 4.93 28.34 11.20
CA GLN A 417 5.87 27.32 10.74
C GLN A 417 5.47 26.69 9.40
N GLU A 418 4.18 26.69 9.06
CA GLU A 418 3.71 26.07 7.83
C GLU A 418 4.04 26.93 6.61
N THR A 419 4.84 26.41 5.68
CA THR A 419 5.23 27.08 4.43
C THR A 419 4.41 26.62 3.24
N ASN A 420 3.77 25.44 3.31
CA ASN A 420 2.96 24.94 2.21
C ASN A 420 1.70 25.80 2.03
N ALA A 421 1.60 26.51 0.90
CA ALA A 421 0.51 27.44 0.61
C ALA A 421 -0.89 26.81 0.73
N THR A 422 -1.06 25.57 0.25
CA THR A 422 -2.34 24.84 0.33
C THR A 422 -2.72 24.51 1.77
N LEU A 423 -1.79 24.00 2.59
CA LEU A 423 -2.07 23.71 4.00
C LEU A 423 -2.32 24.99 4.80
N ARG A 424 -1.60 26.07 4.52
CA ARG A 424 -1.85 27.38 5.13
C ARG A 424 -3.25 27.88 4.83
N GLN A 425 -3.70 27.80 3.58
CA GLN A 425 -5.05 28.22 3.19
C GLN A 425 -6.11 27.45 3.97
N ILE A 426 -5.96 26.12 4.07
CA ILE A 426 -6.89 25.27 4.84
C ILE A 426 -6.89 25.67 6.31
N LEU A 427 -5.71 25.83 6.92
CA LEU A 427 -5.59 26.26 8.33
C LEU A 427 -6.25 27.63 8.55
N ILE A 428 -6.04 28.60 7.64
CA ILE A 428 -6.65 29.93 7.72
C ILE A 428 -8.18 29.82 7.66
N GLN A 429 -8.71 29.05 6.71
CA GLN A 429 -10.14 28.85 6.55
C GLN A 429 -10.78 28.15 7.77
N GLY A 430 -10.14 27.12 8.31
CA GLY A 430 -10.65 26.38 9.46
C GLY A 430 -10.54 27.14 10.79
N ILE A 431 -9.48 27.93 10.98
CA ILE A 431 -9.27 28.70 12.21
C ILE A 431 -10.10 29.99 12.21
N GLY A 432 -10.21 30.65 11.06
CA GLY A 432 -10.86 31.94 10.88
C GLY A 432 -9.98 33.14 11.27
N TYR A 433 -10.13 34.25 10.55
CA TYR A 433 -9.28 35.43 10.70
C TYR A 433 -9.32 36.04 12.11
N GLU A 434 -10.48 36.08 12.74
CA GLU A 434 -10.67 36.63 14.08
C GLU A 434 -9.82 35.91 15.13
N ARG A 435 -9.89 34.57 15.15
CA ARG A 435 -9.13 33.74 16.10
C ARG A 435 -7.62 33.84 15.84
N ILE A 436 -7.22 33.96 14.58
CA ILE A 436 -5.83 34.17 14.20
C ILE A 436 -5.31 35.51 14.73
N ALA A 437 -6.02 36.60 14.43
CA ALA A 437 -5.60 37.95 14.82
C ALA A 437 -5.50 38.10 16.34
N ARG A 438 -6.48 37.57 17.08
CA ARG A 438 -6.50 37.58 18.55
C ARG A 438 -5.32 36.82 19.15
N THR A 439 -4.99 35.63 18.60
CA THR A 439 -4.01 34.72 19.22
C THR A 439 -2.57 35.06 18.84
N LEU A 440 -2.32 35.50 17.61
CA LEU A 440 -0.96 35.75 17.10
C LEU A 440 -0.44 37.16 17.42
N GLN A 441 -1.16 37.93 18.25
CA GLN A 441 -0.79 39.29 18.65
C GLN A 441 -0.43 40.15 17.43
N SER A 442 -1.37 40.25 16.49
CA SER A 442 -1.12 40.98 15.24
C SER A 442 -0.62 42.40 15.51
N ARG A 443 0.48 42.79 14.88
CA ARG A 443 1.05 44.13 15.04
C ARG A 443 0.22 45.12 14.24
N SER A 444 -0.31 46.15 14.90
CA SER A 444 -0.93 47.28 14.19
C SER A 444 0.10 47.94 13.28
N VAL A 445 -0.25 48.05 12.00
CA VAL A 445 0.51 48.77 10.96
C VAL A 445 0.01 50.20 10.86
N ASP A 446 -1.31 50.37 10.82
CA ASP A 446 -1.97 51.68 10.72
C ASP A 446 -3.39 51.62 11.30
N CYS A 447 -3.91 52.76 11.73
CA CYS A 447 -5.25 52.90 12.31
C CYS A 447 -5.96 54.10 11.70
N TRP A 448 -7.18 53.90 11.20
CA TRP A 448 -7.99 54.97 10.63
C TRP A 448 -9.47 54.73 10.94
N ARG A 449 -10.04 55.61 11.78
CA ARG A 449 -11.41 55.49 12.30
C ARG A 449 -11.67 54.11 12.93
N GLU A 450 -12.72 53.41 12.52
CA GLU A 450 -13.07 52.06 12.96
C GLU A 450 -12.24 50.93 12.32
N TYR A 451 -11.29 51.28 11.44
CA TYR A 451 -10.44 50.35 10.71
C TYR A 451 -9.03 50.28 11.30
N VAL A 452 -8.53 49.06 11.49
CA VAL A 452 -7.16 48.79 11.95
C VAL A 452 -6.49 47.82 10.99
N LEU A 453 -5.42 48.26 10.33
CA LEU A 453 -4.59 47.40 9.49
C LEU A 453 -3.58 46.67 10.36
N CYS A 454 -3.64 45.35 10.34
CA CYS A 454 -2.86 44.46 11.18
C CYS A 454 -1.95 43.57 10.34
N ARG A 455 -0.70 43.40 10.77
CA ARG A 455 0.22 42.42 10.21
C ARG A 455 0.39 41.25 11.15
N ILE A 456 0.20 40.05 10.62
CA ILE A 456 0.45 38.81 11.35
C ILE A 456 1.88 38.35 11.04
N PRO A 457 2.64 37.91 12.06
CA PRO A 457 3.93 37.28 11.84
C PRO A 457 3.77 36.02 10.96
N THR A 458 4.61 35.90 9.94
CA THR A 458 4.65 34.74 9.04
C THR A 458 6.08 34.21 8.94
N HIS A 459 6.22 32.99 8.42
CA HIS A 459 7.52 32.45 8.05
C HIS A 459 8.23 33.40 7.06
N PRO A 460 9.57 33.58 7.13
CA PRO A 460 10.30 34.52 6.26
C PRO A 460 10.09 34.30 4.77
N ASP A 461 10.00 33.04 4.35
CA ASP A 461 9.80 32.65 2.93
C ASP A 461 8.33 32.75 2.47
N VAL A 462 7.44 33.27 3.29
CA VAL A 462 6.00 33.37 3.00
C VAL A 462 5.59 34.83 2.94
N GLU A 463 4.80 35.17 1.91
CA GLU A 463 4.21 36.48 1.72
C GLU A 463 3.58 37.04 3.02
N PRO A 464 3.78 38.34 3.31
CA PRO A 464 3.18 38.97 4.49
C PRO A 464 1.67 38.76 4.56
N PHE A 465 1.18 38.40 5.74
CA PHE A 465 -0.25 38.19 5.97
C PHE A 465 -0.86 39.42 6.64
N LEU A 466 -1.48 40.28 5.83
CA LEU A 466 -2.19 41.48 6.29
C LEU A 466 -3.68 41.22 6.46
N LEU A 467 -4.23 41.70 7.58
CA LEU A 467 -5.65 41.68 7.89
C LEU A 467 -6.15 43.10 8.19
N LEU A 468 -7.32 43.45 7.68
CA LEU A 468 -8.07 44.61 8.09
C LEU A 468 -9.09 44.19 9.15
N GLN A 469 -9.02 44.81 10.33
CA GLN A 469 -10.07 44.71 11.34
C GLN A 469 -10.98 45.94 11.19
N MET A 470 -12.29 45.70 11.17
CA MET A 470 -13.32 46.73 11.16
C MET A 470 -14.22 46.52 12.37
N THR A 471 -14.39 47.56 13.19
CA THR A 471 -15.37 47.53 14.29
C THR A 471 -16.66 48.18 13.82
N CYS A 472 -17.75 47.41 13.68
CA CYS A 472 -19.04 47.97 13.30
C CYS A 472 -19.53 48.94 14.40
N PRO A 473 -19.79 50.24 14.10
CA PRO A 473 -20.17 51.21 15.13
C PRO A 473 -21.50 50.89 15.84
N SER A 474 -22.46 50.32 15.12
CA SER A 474 -23.81 50.03 15.64
C SER A 474 -23.88 48.74 16.47
N THR A 475 -23.19 47.68 16.04
CA THR A 475 -23.24 46.36 16.72
C THR A 475 -22.03 46.09 17.60
N ARG A 476 -20.96 46.90 17.48
CA ARG A 476 -19.63 46.69 18.07
C ARG A 476 -18.98 45.35 17.69
N GLN A 477 -19.50 44.66 16.68
CA GLN A 477 -18.90 43.42 16.17
C GLN A 477 -17.63 43.74 15.37
N ILE A 478 -16.61 42.90 15.57
CA ILE A 478 -15.33 43.03 14.86
C ILE A 478 -15.35 42.08 13.68
N HIS A 479 -15.25 42.65 12.48
CA HIS A 479 -15.07 41.90 11.24
C HIS A 479 -13.60 41.93 10.84
N VAL A 480 -13.06 40.79 10.45
CA VAL A 480 -11.64 40.68 10.07
C VAL A 480 -11.54 40.07 8.68
N LEU A 481 -10.86 40.78 7.77
CA LEU A 481 -10.72 40.40 6.37
C LEU A 481 -9.25 40.42 5.96
N ARG A 482 -8.86 39.51 5.06
CA ARG A 482 -7.53 39.54 4.44
C ARG A 482 -7.49 40.61 3.37
N VAL A 483 -6.39 41.37 3.34
CA VAL A 483 -6.12 42.38 2.31
C VAL A 483 -4.76 42.12 1.62
N PRO A 484 -4.50 42.68 0.43
CA PRO A 484 -3.23 42.52 -0.25
C PRO A 484 -2.04 42.97 0.62
N PRO A 485 -0.90 42.26 0.55
CA PRO A 485 0.29 42.54 1.38
C PRO A 485 0.98 43.86 1.04
N THR A 486 0.65 44.45 -0.11
CA THR A 486 1.26 45.69 -0.63
C THR A 486 0.69 46.95 0.01
N LEU A 487 -0.49 46.86 0.63
CA LEU A 487 -1.17 48.00 1.24
C LEU A 487 -0.44 48.47 2.50
N ARG A 488 -0.41 49.80 2.69
CA ARG A 488 0.36 50.41 3.78
C ARG A 488 -0.52 51.09 4.81
N THR A 489 -1.72 51.53 4.43
CA THR A 489 -2.64 52.26 5.33
C THR A 489 -3.97 51.55 5.52
N ALA A 490 -4.62 51.79 6.67
CA ALA A 490 -5.94 51.26 6.99
C ALA A 490 -7.03 51.82 6.06
N ARG A 491 -6.89 53.07 5.60
CA ARG A 491 -7.81 53.69 4.62
C ARG A 491 -7.71 53.03 3.24
N GLU A 492 -6.49 52.76 2.74
CA GLU A 492 -6.29 52.02 1.48
C GLU A 492 -6.90 50.62 1.57
N ALA A 493 -6.68 49.93 2.69
CA ALA A 493 -7.26 48.61 2.94
C ALA A 493 -8.79 48.64 3.00
N ALA A 494 -9.37 49.63 3.68
CA ALA A 494 -10.82 49.81 3.72
C ALA A 494 -11.40 50.11 2.34
N ARG A 495 -10.75 50.96 1.54
CA ARG A 495 -11.14 51.24 0.16
C ARG A 495 -11.10 49.98 -0.71
N TRP A 496 -10.04 49.17 -0.59
CA TRP A 496 -9.90 47.92 -1.33
C TRP A 496 -11.02 46.91 -1.02
N VAL A 497 -11.35 46.74 0.28
CA VAL A 497 -12.44 45.84 0.70
C VAL A 497 -13.80 46.31 0.18
N ASN A 498 -13.99 47.62 0.02
CA ASN A 498 -15.22 48.24 -0.43
C ASN A 498 -15.21 48.56 -1.95
N TRP A 499 -14.52 47.77 -2.76
CA TRP A 499 -14.51 47.89 -4.22
C TRP A 499 -14.07 49.27 -4.74
N ASP A 500 -12.99 49.80 -4.18
CA ASP A 500 -12.37 51.08 -4.52
C ASP A 500 -13.21 52.34 -4.21
N ILE A 501 -14.30 52.18 -3.45
CA ILE A 501 -15.07 53.30 -2.88
C ILE A 501 -14.38 53.78 -1.60
N ASP A 502 -14.14 55.09 -1.49
CA ASP A 502 -13.55 55.65 -0.27
C ASP A 502 -14.58 55.61 0.87
N PRO A 503 -14.23 55.11 2.07
CA PRO A 503 -15.17 55.10 3.19
C PRO A 503 -15.65 56.49 3.65
N THR A 504 -15.04 57.59 3.18
CA THR A 504 -15.61 58.94 3.37
C THR A 504 -16.90 59.17 2.60
N ASP A 505 -17.13 58.38 1.55
CA ASP A 505 -18.24 58.55 0.61
C ASP A 505 -19.45 57.70 1.00
N PHE A 506 -19.33 56.92 2.08
CA PHE A 506 -20.47 56.23 2.68
C PHE A 506 -21.41 57.28 3.28
N ALA A 507 -22.66 57.29 2.81
CA ALA A 507 -23.70 58.08 3.45
C ALA A 507 -23.81 57.65 4.91
N ILE A 508 -23.51 58.57 5.82
CA ILE A 508 -23.77 58.38 7.25
C ILE A 508 -25.29 58.51 7.40
N GLU A 509 -26.01 57.39 7.44
CA GLU A 509 -27.36 57.40 8.00
C GLU A 509 -27.22 57.70 9.50
N ALA A 510 -27.63 58.92 9.87
CA ALA A 510 -27.58 59.45 11.23
C ALA A 510 -28.67 58.86 12.12
#